data_AF-A0A8J8EIN0-F1
#
_entry.id   AF-A0A8J8EIN0-F1
#
_cell.length_a   1.000
_cell.length_b   1.000
_cell.length_c   1.000
_cell.angle_alpha   90.00
_cell.angle_beta   90.00
_cell.angle_gamma   90.00
#
_symmetry.space_group_name_H-M   'P 1'
#
loop_
_entity.id
_entity.type
_entity.pdbx_description
1 polymer ?
#
loop_
_entity_poly.entity_id
_entity_poly.type
_entity_poly.pdbx_seq_one_letter_code
_entity_poly.pdbx_strand_id
1 'polypeptide(L)'
;KEFAQKVFKTTDPNHPGVAKVYAMGKYLVGGEIELLNELPNPFAKYTLRPVETRVLFKERGWKTIVAFQTRNVPHMGHEYVQKAALTFVDGLFINPVLGKKKKGDYKDEVIIKAYEVLFKHCYPKDAATLATV
;
A
#
# COMPACT_ATOMS: atom_id res chain seq x y z
N LYS A 1 17.95 20.98 3.84
CA LYS A 1 17.58 21.60 2.53
C LYS A 1 18.00 20.73 1.35
N GLU A 2 19.27 20.32 1.24
CA GLU A 2 19.75 19.48 0.12
C GLU A 2 18.95 18.18 -0.08
N PHE A 3 18.74 17.40 1.00
CA PHE A 3 17.93 16.17 0.96
C PHE A 3 16.53 16.43 0.38
N ALA A 4 15.87 17.49 0.84
CA ALA A 4 14.53 17.86 0.37
C ALA A 4 14.52 18.15 -1.14
N GLN A 5 15.49 18.93 -1.63
CA GLN A 5 15.61 19.20 -3.07
C GLN A 5 15.90 17.94 -3.88
N LYS A 6 16.79 17.06 -3.39
CA LYS A 6 17.17 15.84 -4.14
C LYS A 6 16.01 14.83 -4.22
N VAL A 7 15.27 14.65 -3.13
CA VAL A 7 14.21 13.63 -3.00
C VAL A 7 12.85 14.15 -3.46
N PHE A 8 12.42 15.31 -2.99
CA PHE A 8 11.09 15.86 -3.29
C PHE A 8 11.09 16.86 -4.45
N LYS A 9 12.26 17.23 -4.99
CA LYS A 9 12.42 18.25 -6.05
C LYS A 9 11.93 19.64 -5.67
N THR A 10 11.67 19.87 -4.38
CA THR A 10 11.28 21.16 -3.83
C THR A 10 11.85 21.32 -2.42
N THR A 11 12.02 22.56 -2.01
CA THR A 11 12.40 22.94 -0.63
C THR A 11 11.27 23.67 0.10
N ASP A 12 10.06 23.73 -0.50
CA ASP A 12 8.88 24.37 0.06
C ASP A 12 8.46 23.70 1.38
N PRO A 13 8.45 24.43 2.52
CA PRO A 13 8.03 23.89 3.80
C PRO A 13 6.55 23.47 3.84
N ASN A 14 5.70 23.92 2.92
CA ASN A 14 4.31 23.47 2.82
C ASN A 14 4.18 22.06 2.24
N HIS A 15 5.22 21.54 1.58
CA HIS A 15 5.21 20.17 1.09
C HIS A 15 5.33 19.18 2.27
N PRO A 16 4.40 18.23 2.47
CA PRO A 16 4.38 17.38 3.67
C PRO A 16 5.65 16.54 3.89
N GLY A 17 6.31 16.13 2.81
CA GLY A 17 7.60 15.41 2.89
C GLY A 17 8.75 16.32 3.33
N VAL A 18 8.76 17.59 2.89
CA VAL A 18 9.80 18.56 3.23
C VAL A 18 9.63 18.98 4.69
N ALA A 19 8.41 19.31 5.10
CA ALA A 19 8.08 19.63 6.49
C ALA A 19 8.57 18.55 7.46
N LYS A 20 8.32 17.27 7.14
CA LYS A 20 8.79 16.13 7.95
C LYS A 20 10.31 16.09 8.07
N VAL A 21 11.05 16.31 6.97
CA VAL A 21 12.51 16.33 7.00
C VAL A 21 13.05 17.51 7.81
N TYR A 22 12.44 18.69 7.68
CA TYR A 22 12.88 19.87 8.43
C TYR A 22 12.57 19.77 9.92
N ALA A 23 11.56 18.99 10.29
CA ALA A 23 11.24 18.68 11.69
C ALA A 23 12.16 17.60 12.31
N MET A 24 12.99 16.91 11.52
CA MET A 24 13.93 15.93 12.05
C MET A 24 15.06 16.61 12.83
N GLY A 25 15.63 15.87 13.78
CA GLY A 25 16.83 16.30 14.49
C GLY A 25 18.05 16.43 13.59
N LYS A 26 19.11 17.05 14.13
CA LYS A 26 20.37 17.29 13.40
C LYS A 26 21.10 16.00 12.98
N TYR A 27 20.92 14.92 13.73
CA TYR A 27 21.66 13.67 13.56
C TYR A 27 20.74 12.53 13.09
N LEU A 28 21.29 11.68 12.23
CA LEU A 28 20.69 10.39 11.84
C LEU A 28 21.53 9.28 12.47
N VAL A 29 20.87 8.25 13.00
CA VAL A 29 21.51 7.07 13.57
C VAL A 29 21.22 5.88 12.67
N GLY A 30 22.25 5.09 12.36
CA GLY A 30 22.14 3.87 11.56
C GLY A 30 22.87 2.71 12.23
N GLY A 31 22.39 1.50 12.00
CA GLY A 31 22.92 0.26 12.59
C GLY A 31 22.00 -0.91 12.28
N GLU A 32 22.41 -2.11 12.69
CA GLU A 32 21.55 -3.29 12.65
C GLU A 32 20.35 -3.11 13.58
N ILE A 33 19.19 -3.60 13.15
CA ILE A 33 17.93 -3.50 13.89
C ILE A 33 17.38 -4.91 14.07
N GLU A 34 17.15 -5.28 15.32
CA GLU A 34 16.44 -6.50 15.70
C GLU A 34 15.07 -6.13 16.27
N LEU A 35 14.01 -6.76 15.74
CA LEU A 35 12.66 -6.58 16.23
C LEU A 35 12.40 -7.55 17.38
N LEU A 36 12.23 -7.04 18.60
CA LEU A 36 12.02 -7.88 19.79
C LEU A 36 10.57 -8.36 19.95
N ASN A 37 9.61 -7.47 19.67
CA ASN A 37 8.18 -7.76 19.81
C ASN A 37 7.41 -7.14 18.65
N GLU A 38 6.37 -7.84 18.20
CA GLU A 38 5.45 -7.25 17.24
C GLU A 38 4.66 -6.10 17.88
N LEU A 39 4.40 -5.07 17.07
CA LEU A 39 3.57 -3.95 17.48
C LEU A 39 2.09 -4.29 17.29
N PRO A 40 1.18 -3.76 18.13
CA PRO A 40 -0.26 -3.90 17.92
C PRO A 40 -0.66 -3.46 16.51
N ASN A 41 -1.22 -4.40 15.75
CA ASN A 41 -1.65 -4.16 14.39
C ASN A 41 -3.15 -4.46 14.24
N PRO A 42 -4.02 -3.43 14.21
CA PRO A 42 -5.47 -3.64 14.07
C PRO A 42 -5.86 -4.26 12.71
N PHE A 43 -4.94 -4.28 11.74
CA PHE A 43 -5.15 -4.85 10.41
C PHE A 43 -4.34 -6.11 10.16
N ALA A 44 -3.88 -6.81 11.22
CA ALA A 44 -3.05 -8.02 11.11
C ALA A 44 -3.60 -9.06 10.12
N LYS A 45 -4.91 -9.24 10.05
CA LYS A 45 -5.59 -10.11 9.06
C LYS A 45 -5.24 -9.80 7.60
N TYR A 46 -5.00 -8.53 7.31
CA TYR A 46 -4.67 -8.03 5.97
C TYR A 46 -3.18 -7.73 5.81
N THR A 47 -2.36 -7.90 6.85
CA THR A 47 -0.92 -7.63 6.80
C THR A 47 -0.19 -8.91 6.44
N LEU A 48 0.47 -8.91 5.29
CA LEU A 48 1.33 -10.02 4.86
C LEU A 48 2.75 -9.51 4.71
N ARG A 49 3.72 -10.23 5.28
CA ARG A 49 5.13 -10.01 5.00
C ARG A 49 5.40 -10.35 3.53
N PRO A 50 6.43 -9.77 2.90
CA PRO A 50 6.75 -10.08 1.51
C PRO A 50 6.90 -11.58 1.20
N VAL A 51 7.39 -12.37 2.16
CA VAL A 51 7.47 -13.84 2.05
C VAL A 51 6.10 -14.50 2.01
N GLU A 52 5.16 -14.06 2.84
CA GLU A 52 3.79 -14.60 2.89
C GLU A 52 3.01 -14.21 1.63
N THR A 53 3.21 -13.00 1.11
CA THR A 53 2.62 -12.57 -0.16
C THR A 53 3.08 -13.45 -1.33
N ARG A 54 4.34 -13.88 -1.35
CA ARG A 54 4.85 -14.82 -2.37
C ARG A 54 4.23 -16.21 -2.22
N VAL A 55 4.04 -16.69 -0.99
CA VAL A 55 3.32 -17.95 -0.73
C VAL A 55 1.89 -17.86 -1.24
N LEU A 56 1.17 -16.77 -0.92
CA LEU A 56 -0.18 -16.51 -1.41
C LEU A 56 -0.28 -16.60 -2.94
N PHE A 57 0.64 -15.97 -3.67
CA PHE A 57 0.64 -16.02 -5.13
C PHE A 57 0.86 -17.44 -5.66
N LYS A 58 1.77 -18.19 -5.03
CA LYS A 58 2.03 -19.59 -5.38
C LYS A 58 0.80 -20.48 -5.14
N GLU A 59 0.14 -20.33 -3.99
CA GLU A 59 -1.09 -21.08 -3.66
C GLU A 59 -2.24 -20.78 -4.63
N ARG A 60 -2.30 -19.57 -5.18
CA ARG A 60 -3.25 -19.20 -6.24
C ARG A 60 -2.82 -19.62 -7.65
N GLY A 61 -1.64 -20.18 -7.81
CA GLY A 61 -1.09 -20.54 -9.13
C GLY A 61 -0.77 -19.32 -10.01
N TRP A 62 -0.68 -18.12 -9.43
CA TRP A 62 -0.36 -16.90 -10.19
C TRP A 62 1.13 -16.86 -10.52
N LYS A 63 1.46 -16.77 -11.82
CA LYS A 63 2.84 -16.62 -12.30
C LYS A 63 3.18 -15.16 -12.61
N THR A 64 2.19 -14.43 -13.10
CA THR A 64 2.25 -13.01 -13.43
C THR A 64 1.27 -12.26 -12.54
N ILE A 65 1.75 -11.22 -11.87
CA ILE A 65 0.97 -10.45 -10.90
C ILE A 65 1.18 -8.98 -11.20
N VAL A 66 0.09 -8.22 -11.25
CA VAL A 66 0.16 -6.76 -11.25
C VAL A 66 -0.20 -6.25 -9.86
N ALA A 67 0.63 -5.35 -9.32
CA ALA A 67 0.36 -4.69 -8.05
C ALA A 67 -0.27 -3.30 -8.28
N PHE A 68 -1.30 -2.97 -7.51
CA PHE A 68 -1.93 -1.65 -7.53
C PHE A 68 -1.83 -1.01 -6.15
N GLN A 69 -0.97 0.00 -6.04
CA GLN A 69 -0.78 0.79 -4.82
C GLN A 69 -1.91 1.82 -4.67
N THR A 70 -2.52 1.91 -3.50
CA THR A 70 -3.55 2.93 -3.22
C THR A 70 -3.56 3.40 -1.78
N ARG A 71 -4.16 4.57 -1.55
CA ARG A 71 -4.52 5.06 -0.21
C ARG A 71 -6.00 5.46 -0.11
N ASN A 72 -6.77 5.18 -1.15
CA ASN A 72 -8.14 5.65 -1.33
C ASN A 72 -9.09 4.48 -1.52
N VAL A 73 -10.38 4.75 -1.30
CA VAL A 73 -11.46 3.86 -1.77
C VAL A 73 -11.40 3.74 -3.30
N PRO A 74 -11.76 2.56 -3.86
CA PRO A 74 -11.87 2.40 -5.30
C PRO A 74 -13.01 3.25 -5.88
N HIS A 75 -12.79 3.76 -7.07
CA HIS A 75 -13.81 4.38 -7.93
C HIS A 75 -13.63 3.86 -9.36
N MET A 76 -14.53 4.19 -10.28
CA MET A 76 -14.52 3.66 -11.66
C MET A 76 -13.16 3.76 -12.37
N GLY A 77 -12.43 4.88 -12.19
CA GLY A 77 -11.08 5.01 -12.73
C GLY A 77 -10.06 3.98 -12.19
N HIS A 78 -10.09 3.69 -10.88
CA HIS A 78 -9.25 2.64 -10.29
C HIS A 78 -9.63 1.27 -10.85
N GLU A 79 -10.93 0.98 -10.88
CA GLU A 79 -11.45 -0.29 -11.40
C GLU A 79 -11.08 -0.50 -12.86
N TYR A 80 -11.17 0.53 -13.70
CA TYR A 80 -10.81 0.45 -15.11
C TYR A 80 -9.35 0.03 -15.30
N VAL A 81 -8.41 0.73 -14.65
CA VAL A 81 -6.97 0.43 -14.78
C VAL A 81 -6.65 -0.94 -14.21
N GLN A 82 -7.27 -1.32 -13.08
CA GLN A 82 -7.10 -2.62 -12.46
C GLN A 82 -7.60 -3.76 -13.36
N LYS A 83 -8.79 -3.63 -13.95
CA LYS A 83 -9.36 -4.63 -14.88
C LYS A 83 -8.58 -4.71 -16.19
N ALA A 84 -8.16 -3.56 -16.73
CA ALA A 84 -7.32 -3.51 -17.92
C ALA A 84 -5.97 -4.20 -17.67
N ALA A 85 -5.35 -4.01 -16.51
CA ALA A 85 -4.12 -4.72 -16.18
C ALA A 85 -4.34 -6.23 -16.02
N LEU A 86 -5.46 -6.63 -15.40
CA LEU A 86 -5.82 -8.03 -15.19
C LEU A 86 -6.05 -8.83 -16.50
N THR A 87 -6.23 -8.18 -17.66
CA THR A 87 -6.29 -8.90 -18.94
C THR A 87 -4.94 -9.43 -19.42
N PHE A 88 -3.84 -9.02 -18.79
CA PHE A 88 -2.47 -9.40 -19.18
C PHE A 88 -1.76 -10.29 -18.15
N VAL A 89 -2.36 -10.49 -16.97
CA VAL A 89 -1.72 -11.18 -15.85
C VAL A 89 -2.67 -12.17 -15.17
N ASP A 90 -2.10 -13.10 -14.42
CA ASP A 90 -2.88 -14.13 -13.72
C ASP A 90 -3.61 -13.56 -12.50
N GLY A 91 -3.08 -12.49 -11.89
CA GLY A 91 -3.62 -11.94 -10.66
C GLY A 91 -3.39 -10.47 -10.43
N LEU A 92 -4.37 -9.84 -9.77
CA LEU A 92 -4.32 -8.47 -9.29
C LEU A 92 -4.07 -8.44 -7.77
N PHE A 93 -2.99 -7.77 -7.37
CA PHE A 93 -2.64 -7.54 -5.98
C PHE A 93 -2.88 -6.08 -5.59
N ILE A 94 -3.96 -5.81 -4.88
CA ILE A 94 -4.22 -4.47 -4.32
C ILE A 94 -3.39 -4.30 -3.04
N ASN A 95 -2.54 -3.27 -3.02
CA ASN A 95 -1.71 -2.94 -1.88
C ASN A 95 -2.13 -1.57 -1.31
N PRO A 96 -3.08 -1.55 -0.36
CA PRO A 96 -3.47 -0.31 0.29
C PRO A 96 -2.42 0.07 1.34
N VAL A 97 -2.02 1.34 1.34
CA VAL A 97 -1.27 1.93 2.46
C VAL A 97 -2.26 2.26 3.57
N LEU A 98 -2.09 1.54 4.68
CA LEU A 98 -2.87 1.74 5.91
C LEU A 98 -2.05 2.50 6.96
N GLY A 99 -2.71 3.20 7.89
CA GLY A 99 -2.03 3.90 8.97
C GLY A 99 -1.75 5.40 8.69
N LYS A 100 -0.47 5.81 8.58
CA LYS A 100 -0.08 7.24 8.55
C LYS A 100 -0.70 7.99 7.36
N LYS A 101 -1.72 8.79 7.65
CA LYS A 101 -2.53 9.53 6.66
C LYS A 101 -2.31 11.04 6.70
N LYS A 102 -2.78 11.71 5.64
CA LYS A 102 -2.92 13.17 5.59
C LYS A 102 -4.37 13.55 5.91
N LYS A 103 -4.58 14.81 6.33
CA LYS A 103 -5.93 15.36 6.52
C LYS A 103 -6.73 15.21 5.22
N GLY A 104 -7.90 14.59 5.31
CA GLY A 104 -8.79 14.32 4.16
C GLY A 104 -8.75 12.88 3.62
N ASP A 105 -7.88 12.01 4.11
CA ASP A 105 -7.87 10.60 3.69
C ASP A 105 -9.03 9.80 4.31
N TYR A 106 -9.51 8.77 3.60
CA TYR A 106 -10.54 7.82 4.06
C TYR A 106 -10.05 6.99 5.26
N LYS A 107 -10.97 6.45 6.09
CA LYS A 107 -10.63 5.47 7.13
C LYS A 107 -10.15 4.14 6.53
N ASP A 108 -9.21 3.47 7.20
CA ASP A 108 -8.59 2.23 6.68
C ASP A 108 -9.60 1.11 6.49
N GLU A 109 -10.49 0.95 7.47
CA GLU A 109 -11.60 0.00 7.43
C GLU A 109 -12.52 0.25 6.22
N VAL A 110 -12.75 1.52 5.86
CA VAL A 110 -13.59 1.88 4.71
C VAL A 110 -12.90 1.52 3.39
N ILE A 111 -11.59 1.75 3.29
CA ILE A 111 -10.80 1.35 2.11
C ILE A 111 -10.85 -0.17 1.93
N ILE A 112 -10.53 -0.92 2.98
CA ILE A 112 -10.58 -2.39 2.96
C ILE A 112 -11.98 -2.84 2.57
N LYS A 113 -13.03 -2.32 3.22
CA LYS A 113 -14.39 -2.78 2.99
C LYS A 113 -14.88 -2.50 1.58
N ALA A 114 -14.51 -1.34 1.02
CA ALA A 114 -14.84 -1.01 -0.35
C ALA A 114 -14.18 -1.96 -1.36
N TYR A 115 -12.92 -2.36 -1.14
CA TYR A 115 -12.28 -3.38 -1.97
C TYR A 115 -12.87 -4.78 -1.80
N GLU A 116 -13.25 -5.20 -0.59
CA GLU A 116 -13.95 -6.47 -0.38
C GLU A 116 -15.26 -6.53 -1.17
N VAL A 117 -16.06 -5.45 -1.15
CA VAL A 117 -17.30 -5.33 -1.92
C VAL A 117 -16.98 -5.36 -3.42
N LEU A 118 -15.96 -4.63 -3.85
CA LEU A 118 -15.55 -4.59 -5.25
C LEU A 118 -15.14 -5.99 -5.76
N PHE A 119 -14.33 -6.74 -5.00
CA PHE A 119 -13.93 -8.09 -5.37
C PHE A 119 -15.14 -9.04 -5.44
N LYS A 120 -16.09 -8.91 -4.52
CA LYS A 120 -17.28 -9.76 -4.48
C LYS A 120 -18.21 -9.56 -5.67
N HIS A 121 -18.34 -8.32 -6.16
CA HIS A 121 -19.38 -7.96 -7.11
C HIS A 121 -18.87 -7.60 -8.52
N CYS A 122 -17.62 -7.15 -8.63
CA CYS A 122 -17.12 -6.55 -9.86
C CYS A 122 -15.92 -7.30 -10.48
N TYR A 123 -15.32 -8.26 -9.79
CA TYR A 123 -14.16 -9.02 -10.27
C TYR A 123 -14.47 -10.51 -10.47
N PRO A 124 -13.79 -11.19 -11.40
CA PRO A 124 -13.82 -12.64 -11.46
C PRO A 124 -13.35 -13.24 -10.13
N LYS A 125 -13.94 -14.39 -9.78
CA LYS A 125 -13.60 -15.10 -8.56
C LYS A 125 -12.11 -15.44 -8.55
N ASP A 126 -11.47 -15.23 -7.40
CA ASP A 126 -10.06 -15.55 -7.15
C ASP A 126 -9.03 -14.84 -8.05
N ALA A 127 -9.44 -13.83 -8.83
CA ALA A 127 -8.56 -13.07 -9.73
C ALA A 127 -7.92 -11.82 -9.08
N ALA A 128 -8.44 -11.40 -7.92
CA ALA A 128 -7.94 -10.24 -7.19
C ALA A 128 -7.86 -10.53 -5.68
N THR A 129 -6.89 -9.89 -5.03
CA THR A 129 -6.73 -9.94 -3.58
C THR A 129 -6.18 -8.63 -3.05
N LEU A 130 -6.21 -8.46 -1.74
CA LEU A 130 -5.55 -7.35 -1.09
C LEU A 130 -4.71 -7.83 0.09
N ALA A 131 -3.56 -7.20 0.28
CA ALA A 131 -2.82 -7.21 1.54
C ALA A 131 -2.07 -5.89 1.69
N THR A 132 -1.96 -5.41 2.93
CA THR A 132 -1.02 -4.36 3.30
C THR A 132 0.31 -5.00 3.70
N VAL A 133 1.41 -4.28 3.52
CA VAL A 133 2.78 -4.70 3.88
C VAL A 133 3.33 -3.75 4.92
#